data_AF-H2CLH0-F1
#
_entry.id   AF-H2CLH0-F1
#
_cell.length_a   1.000
_cell.length_b   1.000
_cell.length_c   1.000
_cell.angle_alpha   90.00
_cell.angle_beta   90.00
_cell.angle_gamma   90.00
#
_symmetry.space_group_name_H-M   'P 1'
#
loop_
_entity.id
_entity.type
_entity.pdbx_description
1 polymer ?
#
loop_
_entity_poly.entity_id
_entity_poly.type
_entity_poly.pdbx_seq_one_letter_code
_entity_poly.pdbx_strand_id
1 'polypeptide(L)'
;MKDIDTISRMSGIAGTLGNDSRIILMLLIAAGEKSVETLSELSGIPTASTSQHLQILKKSNMVATRRDGKHVLYSLQNGPIRELLEALERFAVFRGLKSDLPDGAAAGDSISEKECQKKIRMEDPLLIDVRSAEEYNKGHIAGAINIPFEDLKKQAVKLPKDRELIVYCRGPYCLLSVNAQALLRSRGIPVLRLASGFSDWSGVRVSRSSR
;
A
#
# COMPACT_ATOMS: atom_id res chain seq x y z
N MET A 1 -4.47 3.01 34.88
CA MET A 1 -4.60 1.59 34.50
C MET A 1 -5.80 1.51 33.57
N LYS A 2 -5.68 0.97 32.35
CA LYS A 2 -6.84 0.83 31.45
C LYS A 2 -7.89 -0.05 32.13
N ASP A 3 -9.18 0.29 32.02
CA ASP A 3 -10.23 -0.57 32.57
C ASP A 3 -10.23 -1.95 31.87
N ILE A 4 -10.70 -2.98 32.58
CA ILE A 4 -10.71 -4.38 32.11
C ILE A 4 -11.53 -4.53 30.82
N ASP A 5 -12.56 -3.69 30.64
CA ASP A 5 -13.40 -3.66 29.45
C ASP A 5 -12.61 -3.22 28.21
N THR A 6 -11.79 -2.18 28.34
CA THR A 6 -10.90 -1.69 27.29
C THR A 6 -9.91 -2.76 26.85
N ILE A 7 -9.31 -3.49 27.79
CA ILE A 7 -8.39 -4.61 27.49
C ILE A 7 -9.15 -5.73 26.76
N SER A 8 -10.35 -6.07 27.20
CA SER A 8 -11.19 -7.10 26.57
C SER A 8 -11.58 -6.72 25.14
N ARG A 9 -11.94 -5.45 24.91
CA ARG A 9 -12.20 -4.92 23.56
C ARG A 9 -10.96 -4.95 22.67
N MET A 10 -9.80 -4.56 23.20
CA MET A 10 -8.52 -4.64 22.49
C MET A 10 -8.19 -6.08 22.10
N SER A 11 -8.40 -7.04 23.01
CA SER A 11 -8.22 -8.47 22.73
C SER A 11 -9.15 -8.98 21.63
N GLY A 12 -10.43 -8.59 21.66
CA GLY A 12 -11.38 -8.93 20.59
C GLY A 12 -10.99 -8.38 19.21
N ILE A 13 -10.46 -7.15 19.16
CA ILE A 13 -9.90 -6.55 17.94
C ILE A 13 -8.68 -7.34 17.48
N ALA A 14 -7.74 -7.63 18.37
CA ALA A 14 -6.54 -8.39 18.06
C ALA A 14 -6.89 -9.80 17.55
N GLY A 15 -7.86 -10.48 18.16
CA GLY A 15 -8.35 -11.79 17.71
C GLY A 15 -9.02 -11.73 16.33
N THR A 16 -9.73 -10.63 16.03
CA THR A 16 -10.24 -10.39 14.67
C THR A 16 -9.07 -10.25 13.68
N LEU A 17 -7.99 -9.56 14.04
CA LEU A 17 -6.84 -9.36 13.14
C LEU A 17 -5.88 -10.57 13.06
N GLY A 18 -5.91 -11.48 14.03
CA GLY A 18 -5.05 -12.67 14.11
C GLY A 18 -5.40 -13.78 13.10
N ASN A 19 -5.57 -13.43 11.83
CA ASN A 19 -5.80 -14.37 10.73
C ASN A 19 -5.41 -13.74 9.39
N ASP A 20 -4.55 -14.43 8.66
CA ASP A 20 -3.93 -13.93 7.43
C ASP A 20 -4.95 -13.54 6.37
N SER A 21 -5.97 -14.38 6.16
CA SER A 21 -7.02 -14.12 5.19
C SER A 21 -7.77 -12.83 5.48
N ARG A 22 -8.08 -12.54 6.74
CA ARG A 22 -8.75 -11.29 7.12
C ARG A 22 -7.85 -10.06 6.90
N ILE A 23 -6.56 -10.17 7.22
CA ILE A 23 -5.58 -9.10 6.95
C ILE A 23 -5.44 -8.85 5.45
N ILE A 24 -5.29 -9.90 4.63
CA ILE A 24 -5.19 -9.80 3.17
C ILE A 24 -6.42 -9.08 2.61
N LEU A 25 -7.62 -9.51 2.98
CA LEU A 25 -8.87 -8.90 2.51
C LEU A 25 -8.98 -7.43 2.92
N MET A 26 -8.60 -7.08 4.15
CA MET A 26 -8.56 -5.69 4.61
C MET A 26 -7.56 -4.83 3.84
N LEU A 27 -6.37 -5.35 3.53
CA LEU A 27 -5.37 -4.67 2.71
C LEU A 27 -5.85 -4.43 1.27
N LEU A 28 -6.58 -5.40 0.69
CA LEU A 28 -7.15 -5.27 -0.66
C LEU A 28 -8.23 -4.20 -0.73
N ILE A 29 -9.18 -4.19 0.22
CA ILE A 29 -10.24 -3.15 0.27
C ILE A 29 -9.70 -1.79 0.71
N ALA A 30 -8.53 -1.72 1.36
CA ALA A 30 -7.86 -0.46 1.64
C ALA A 30 -7.43 0.27 0.35
N ALA A 31 -7.28 -0.41 -0.79
CA ALA A 31 -7.01 0.23 -2.08
C ALA A 31 -8.29 0.71 -2.80
N GLY A 32 -9.45 0.22 -2.40
CA GLY A 32 -10.73 0.54 -3.03
C GLY A 32 -11.81 -0.49 -2.73
N GLU A 33 -13.07 -0.06 -2.86
CA GLU A 33 -14.23 -0.92 -2.72
C GLU A 33 -14.19 -2.11 -3.68
N LYS A 34 -14.42 -3.32 -3.17
CA LYS A 34 -14.36 -4.56 -3.95
C LYS A 34 -15.50 -5.51 -3.59
N SER A 35 -15.97 -6.28 -4.57
CA SER A 35 -16.94 -7.35 -4.34
C SER A 35 -16.27 -8.59 -3.74
N VAL A 36 -17.08 -9.53 -3.27
CA VAL A 36 -16.57 -10.82 -2.76
C VAL A 36 -15.85 -11.58 -3.87
N GLU A 37 -16.37 -11.54 -5.08
CA GLU A 37 -15.81 -12.23 -6.24
C GLU A 37 -14.42 -11.68 -6.59
N THR A 38 -14.28 -10.35 -6.69
CA THR A 38 -12.99 -9.71 -6.94
C THR A 38 -11.99 -9.96 -5.81
N LEU A 39 -12.44 -9.96 -4.54
CA LEU A 39 -11.58 -10.25 -3.41
C LEU A 39 -11.10 -11.71 -3.40
N SER A 40 -11.98 -12.64 -3.77
CA SER A 40 -11.66 -14.06 -3.90
C SER A 40 -10.60 -14.28 -4.98
N GLU A 41 -10.76 -13.63 -6.13
CA GLU A 41 -9.80 -13.68 -7.24
C GLU A 41 -8.43 -13.10 -6.85
N LEU A 42 -8.39 -11.88 -6.29
CA LEU A 42 -7.14 -11.20 -5.94
C LEU A 42 -6.38 -11.86 -4.78
N SER A 43 -7.08 -12.50 -3.85
CA SER A 43 -6.46 -13.13 -2.68
C SER A 43 -6.13 -14.61 -2.87
N GLY A 44 -6.71 -15.26 -3.89
CA GLY A 44 -6.66 -16.71 -4.05
C GLY A 44 -7.50 -17.49 -3.02
N ILE A 45 -8.28 -16.80 -2.18
CA ILE A 45 -9.13 -17.42 -1.16
C ILE A 45 -10.45 -17.84 -1.81
N PRO A 46 -10.96 -19.07 -1.59
CA PRO A 46 -12.26 -19.49 -2.11
C PRO A 46 -13.39 -18.54 -1.73
N THR A 47 -14.37 -18.35 -2.61
CA THR A 47 -15.45 -17.36 -2.42
C THR A 47 -16.25 -17.59 -1.13
N ALA A 48 -16.50 -18.85 -0.77
CA ALA A 48 -17.19 -19.22 0.47
C ALA A 48 -16.41 -18.74 1.72
N SER A 49 -15.11 -19.02 1.77
CA SER A 49 -14.22 -18.57 2.86
C SER A 49 -14.06 -17.05 2.87
N THR A 50 -13.94 -16.43 1.70
CA THR A 50 -13.89 -14.97 1.56
C THR A 50 -15.13 -14.32 2.16
N SER A 51 -16.32 -14.81 1.80
CA SER A 51 -17.59 -14.33 2.36
C SER A 51 -17.63 -14.50 3.88
N GLN A 52 -17.25 -15.68 4.39
CA GLN A 52 -17.19 -15.94 5.83
C GLN A 52 -16.27 -14.96 6.57
N HIS A 53 -15.06 -14.71 6.05
CA HIS A 53 -14.12 -13.76 6.63
C HIS A 53 -14.66 -12.33 6.61
N LEU A 54 -15.27 -11.90 5.51
CA LEU A 54 -15.89 -10.58 5.40
C LEU A 54 -17.07 -10.42 6.36
N GLN A 55 -17.85 -11.46 6.63
CA GLN A 55 -18.91 -11.42 7.64
C GLN A 55 -18.35 -11.28 9.07
N ILE A 56 -17.25 -11.96 9.39
CA ILE A 56 -16.56 -11.80 10.67
C ILE A 56 -16.05 -10.35 10.81
N LEU A 57 -15.37 -9.85 9.78
CA LEU A 57 -14.86 -8.47 9.75
C LEU A 57 -15.99 -7.44 9.90
N LYS A 58 -17.14 -7.68 9.25
CA LYS A 58 -18.32 -6.82 9.36
C LYS A 58 -18.89 -6.83 10.77
N LYS A 59 -19.02 -8.00 11.41
CA LYS A 59 -19.48 -8.13 12.80
C LYS A 59 -18.55 -7.42 13.79
N SER A 60 -17.25 -7.41 13.52
CA SER A 60 -16.24 -6.68 14.31
C SER A 60 -16.11 -5.20 13.95
N ASN A 61 -16.99 -4.64 13.10
CA ASN A 61 -16.95 -3.26 12.62
C ASN A 61 -15.63 -2.87 11.92
N MET A 62 -14.94 -3.82 11.29
CA MET A 62 -13.71 -3.55 10.54
C MET A 62 -13.99 -3.13 9.09
N VAL A 63 -15.14 -3.54 8.55
CA VAL A 63 -15.53 -3.28 7.16
C VAL A 63 -16.97 -2.79 7.06
N ALA A 64 -17.20 -1.92 6.09
CA ALA A 64 -18.51 -1.46 5.67
C ALA A 64 -18.96 -2.20 4.41
N THR A 65 -20.27 -2.13 4.13
CA THR A 65 -20.86 -2.67 2.90
C THR A 65 -21.82 -1.69 2.28
N ARG A 66 -21.79 -1.54 0.95
CA ARG A 66 -22.85 -0.90 0.17
C ARG A 66 -23.28 -1.79 -0.98
N ARG A 67 -24.50 -1.59 -1.47
CA ARG A 67 -24.98 -2.26 -2.68
C ARG A 67 -24.64 -1.43 -3.91
N ASP A 68 -24.22 -2.11 -4.96
CA ASP A 68 -23.96 -1.54 -6.29
C ASP A 68 -24.56 -2.47 -7.34
N GLY A 69 -25.78 -2.13 -7.79
CA GLY A 69 -26.61 -3.02 -8.60
C GLY A 69 -26.84 -4.38 -7.92
N LYS A 70 -26.35 -5.46 -8.55
CA LYS A 70 -26.46 -6.84 -8.04
C LYS A 70 -25.34 -7.22 -7.07
N HIS A 71 -24.30 -6.40 -6.94
CA HIS A 71 -23.13 -6.72 -6.14
C HIS A 71 -23.15 -6.02 -4.79
N VAL A 72 -22.56 -6.67 -3.78
CA VAL A 72 -22.24 -6.04 -2.49
C VAL A 72 -20.75 -5.69 -2.52
N LEU A 73 -20.44 -4.41 -2.36
CA LEU A 73 -19.08 -3.91 -2.30
C LEU A 73 -18.67 -3.69 -0.84
N TYR A 74 -17.44 -4.06 -0.53
CA TYR A 74 -16.83 -3.94 0.79
C TYR A 74 -15.76 -2.84 0.78
N SER A 75 -15.76 -2.03 1.83
CA SER A 75 -14.75 -1.01 2.14
C SER A 75 -14.28 -1.15 3.58
N LEU A 76 -13.16 -0.51 3.92
CA LEU A 76 -12.83 -0.31 5.33
C LEU A 76 -13.91 0.54 6.00
N GLN A 77 -14.26 0.19 7.24
CA GLN A 77 -15.12 1.04 8.05
C GLN A 77 -14.39 2.36 8.39
N ASN A 78 -15.17 3.42 8.62
CA ASN A 78 -14.63 4.69 9.08
C ASN A 78 -13.88 4.51 10.41
N GLY A 79 -12.65 5.03 10.48
CA GLY A 79 -11.79 4.95 11.65
C GLY A 79 -10.32 4.68 11.29
N PRO A 80 -9.43 4.57 12.29
CA PRO A 80 -7.99 4.46 12.08
C PRO A 80 -7.56 3.03 11.69
N ILE A 81 -8.36 2.33 10.88
CA ILE A 81 -8.13 0.92 10.53
C ILE A 81 -6.92 0.80 9.61
N ARG A 82 -6.73 1.75 8.70
CA ARG A 82 -5.55 1.78 7.83
C ARG A 82 -4.28 1.96 8.65
N GLU A 83 -4.30 2.91 9.57
CA GLU A 83 -3.21 3.23 10.48
C GLU A 83 -2.87 2.05 11.40
N LEU A 84 -3.89 1.27 11.80
CA LEU A 84 -3.71 0.03 12.54
C LEU A 84 -3.00 -1.04 11.70
N LEU A 85 -3.43 -1.27 10.46
CA LEU A 85 -2.77 -2.21 9.55
C LEU A 85 -1.32 -1.79 9.27
N GLU A 86 -1.08 -0.50 9.04
CA GLU A 86 0.26 0.08 8.86
C GLU A 86 1.11 -0.04 10.14
N ALA A 87 0.51 0.06 11.33
CA ALA A 87 1.20 -0.19 12.60
C ALA A 87 1.60 -1.67 12.78
N LEU A 88 0.77 -2.61 12.33
CA LEU A 88 1.10 -4.03 12.33
C LEU A 88 2.23 -4.33 11.34
N GLU A 89 2.16 -3.80 10.12
CA GLU A 89 3.23 -3.94 9.11
C GLU A 89 4.56 -3.37 9.62
N ARG A 90 4.53 -2.16 10.20
CA ARG A 90 5.67 -1.57 10.91
C ARG A 90 6.29 -2.50 11.92
N PHE A 91 5.46 -3.04 12.81
CA PHE A 91 5.95 -3.84 13.92
C PHE A 91 6.49 -5.19 13.44
N ALA A 92 5.89 -5.80 12.42
CA ALA A 92 6.41 -6.99 11.77
C ALA A 92 7.80 -6.77 11.17
N VAL A 93 8.00 -5.63 10.47
CA VAL A 93 9.31 -5.23 9.94
C VAL A 93 10.31 -4.99 11.06
N PHE A 94 9.93 -4.28 12.12
CA PHE A 94 10.78 -4.06 13.30
C PHE A 94 11.21 -5.38 13.96
N ARG A 95 10.33 -6.39 13.98
CA ARG A 95 10.61 -7.73 14.50
C ARG A 95 11.49 -8.59 13.58
N GLY A 96 11.88 -8.07 12.41
CA GLY A 96 12.68 -8.82 11.43
C GLY A 96 11.91 -9.94 10.75
N LEU A 97 10.57 -9.96 10.81
CA LEU A 97 9.72 -11.00 10.21
C LEU A 97 9.60 -10.86 8.67
N LYS A 98 10.60 -10.26 8.01
CA LYS A 98 10.63 -10.18 6.55
C LYS A 98 10.93 -11.56 5.96
N SER A 99 10.06 -11.99 5.04
CA SER A 99 10.35 -13.00 4.03
C SER A 99 11.41 -12.46 3.06
N ASP A 100 12.53 -13.17 2.95
CA ASP A 100 13.47 -13.21 1.82
C ASP A 100 13.68 -11.90 1.02
N LEU A 101 13.92 -10.79 1.71
CA LEU A 101 14.46 -9.60 1.07
C LEU A 101 15.98 -9.68 1.12
N PRO A 102 16.69 -9.54 0.00
CA PRO A 102 18.15 -9.57 0.00
C PRO A 102 18.70 -8.54 0.99
N ASP A 103 19.62 -8.99 1.83
CA ASP A 103 20.43 -8.16 2.71
C ASP A 103 21.03 -7.00 1.89
N GLY A 104 20.43 -5.82 2.00
CA GLY A 104 20.75 -4.71 1.10
C GLY A 104 19.78 -3.53 1.09
N ALA A 105 18.72 -3.55 1.91
CA ALA A 105 17.96 -2.34 2.22
C ALA A 105 18.77 -1.42 3.14
N ALA A 106 19.93 -0.96 2.67
CA ALA A 106 20.67 0.08 3.34
C ALA A 106 19.77 1.30 3.45
N ALA A 107 19.61 1.79 4.69
CA ALA A 107 18.85 2.96 5.07
C ALA A 107 19.38 4.30 4.48
N GLY A 108 20.24 4.25 3.46
CA GLY A 108 21.03 5.40 2.98
C GLY A 108 20.33 6.29 1.95
N ASP A 109 19.33 5.82 1.21
CA ASP A 109 18.88 6.50 -0.01
C ASP A 109 17.37 6.70 -0.09
N SER A 110 16.74 6.86 1.07
CA SER A 110 15.39 7.40 1.14
C SER A 110 15.44 8.90 1.30
N ILE A 111 14.67 9.62 0.48
CA ILE A 111 14.54 11.08 0.58
C ILE A 111 13.29 11.45 1.37
N SER A 112 13.39 12.56 2.10
CA SER A 112 12.23 13.17 2.74
C SER A 112 11.31 13.79 1.70
N GLU A 113 10.07 14.04 2.10
CA GLU A 113 9.12 14.77 1.26
C GLU A 113 9.65 16.15 0.84
N LYS A 114 10.24 16.90 1.77
CA LYS A 114 10.79 18.24 1.51
C LYS A 114 11.90 18.19 0.45
N GLU A 115 12.79 17.20 0.55
CA GLU A 115 13.86 17.02 -0.43
C GLU A 115 13.31 16.59 -1.80
N CYS A 116 12.31 15.70 -1.82
CA CYS A 116 11.63 15.32 -3.04
C CYS A 116 10.98 16.53 -3.73
N GLN A 117 10.25 17.37 -2.99
CA GLN A 117 9.66 18.60 -3.54
C GLN A 117 10.71 19.57 -4.09
N LYS A 118 11.86 19.69 -3.43
CA LYS A 118 12.98 20.49 -3.90
C LYS A 118 13.54 19.93 -5.21
N LYS A 119 13.78 18.62 -5.29
CA LYS A 119 14.25 17.95 -6.52
C LYS A 119 13.26 18.10 -7.67
N ILE A 120 11.96 17.93 -7.43
CA ILE A 120 10.92 18.18 -8.44
C ILE A 120 11.03 19.58 -9.04
N ARG A 121 11.34 20.60 -8.24
CA ARG A 121 11.45 21.99 -8.70
C ARG A 121 12.77 22.30 -9.42
N MET A 122 13.86 21.65 -9.03
CA MET A 122 15.22 22.04 -9.42
C MET A 122 15.88 21.10 -10.43
N GLU A 123 15.53 19.82 -10.41
CA GLU A 123 16.30 18.74 -11.05
C GLU A 123 15.43 17.86 -11.98
N ASP A 124 14.12 18.08 -12.05
CA ASP A 124 13.15 17.31 -12.85
C ASP A 124 13.36 15.78 -12.82
N PRO A 125 13.34 15.16 -11.62
CA PRO A 125 13.50 13.72 -11.47
C PRO A 125 12.32 12.96 -12.10
N LEU A 126 12.57 11.73 -12.53
CA LEU A 126 11.50 10.81 -12.94
C LEU A 126 10.86 10.17 -11.70
N LEU A 127 9.63 10.59 -11.40
CA LEU A 127 8.81 10.00 -10.35
C LEU A 127 8.09 8.75 -10.84
N ILE A 128 8.25 7.63 -10.13
CA ILE A 128 7.64 6.35 -10.45
C ILE A 128 6.74 5.91 -9.30
N ASP A 129 5.43 5.84 -9.57
CA ASP A 129 4.42 5.27 -8.68
C ASP A 129 4.32 3.76 -8.92
N VAL A 130 4.72 2.96 -7.93
CA VAL A 130 4.70 1.49 -8.04
C VAL A 130 3.42 0.83 -7.52
N ARG A 131 2.39 1.63 -7.20
CA ARG A 131 1.05 1.14 -6.85
C ARG A 131 0.30 0.67 -8.09
N SER A 132 -0.88 0.09 -7.88
CA SER A 132 -1.77 -0.29 -8.98
C SER A 132 -2.25 0.95 -9.76
N ALA A 133 -2.63 0.74 -11.02
CA ALA A 133 -3.23 1.79 -11.84
C ALA A 133 -4.52 2.36 -11.22
N GLU A 134 -5.29 1.54 -10.50
CA GLU A 134 -6.49 1.97 -9.79
C GLU A 134 -6.15 3.04 -8.73
N GLU A 135 -5.14 2.77 -7.90
CA GLU A 135 -4.70 3.70 -6.85
C GLU A 135 -4.10 4.99 -7.44
N TYR A 136 -3.29 4.84 -8.49
CA TYR A 136 -2.71 5.99 -9.20
C TYR A 136 -3.80 6.88 -9.80
N ASN A 137 -4.82 6.30 -10.45
CA ASN A 137 -5.90 7.07 -11.08
C ASN A 137 -6.74 7.84 -10.04
N LYS A 138 -6.97 7.24 -8.85
CA LYS A 138 -7.65 7.93 -7.73
C LYS A 138 -6.86 9.13 -7.21
N GLY A 139 -5.53 9.07 -7.28
CA GLY A 139 -4.66 10.17 -6.91
C GLY A 139 -3.19 9.77 -6.94
N HIS A 140 -2.34 10.63 -7.48
CA HIS A 140 -0.89 10.45 -7.55
C HIS A 140 -0.14 11.79 -7.44
N ILE A 141 1.18 11.74 -7.28
CA ILE A 141 2.03 12.92 -7.27
C ILE A 141 2.10 13.50 -8.69
N ALA A 142 1.93 14.81 -8.84
CA ALA A 142 2.00 15.45 -10.16
C ALA A 142 3.33 15.15 -10.87
N GLY A 143 3.26 14.77 -12.15
CA GLY A 143 4.43 14.40 -12.95
C GLY A 143 4.91 12.95 -12.78
N ALA A 144 4.32 12.18 -11.85
CA ALA A 144 4.65 10.78 -11.70
C ALA A 144 4.11 9.92 -12.85
N ILE A 145 4.88 8.91 -13.25
CA ILE A 145 4.41 7.83 -14.13
C ILE A 145 4.02 6.62 -13.28
N ASN A 146 2.96 5.92 -13.66
CA ASN A 146 2.59 4.66 -13.01
C ASN A 146 3.30 3.49 -13.67
N ILE A 147 4.09 2.76 -12.88
CA ILE A 147 4.65 1.46 -13.27
C ILE A 147 4.39 0.52 -12.09
N PRO A 148 3.26 -0.21 -12.08
CA PRO A 148 2.95 -1.16 -11.01
C PRO A 148 4.13 -2.11 -10.76
N PHE A 149 4.37 -2.47 -9.50
CA PHE A 149 5.53 -3.29 -9.13
C PHE A 149 5.67 -4.59 -9.95
N GLU A 150 4.53 -5.22 -10.28
CA GLU A 150 4.48 -6.44 -11.11
C GLU A 150 5.05 -6.22 -12.52
N ASP A 151 4.83 -5.04 -13.08
CA ASP A 151 5.31 -4.65 -14.42
C ASP A 151 6.73 -4.07 -14.40
N LEU A 152 7.18 -3.59 -13.24
CA LEU A 152 8.49 -2.95 -13.07
C LEU A 152 9.63 -3.85 -13.55
N LYS A 153 9.51 -5.17 -13.35
CA LYS A 153 10.53 -6.12 -13.81
C LYS A 153 10.74 -6.07 -15.32
N LYS A 154 9.67 -5.89 -16.10
CA LYS A 154 9.71 -5.83 -17.57
C LYS A 154 10.02 -4.41 -18.06
N GLN A 155 9.47 -3.40 -17.39
CA GLN A 155 9.59 -2.01 -17.82
C GLN A 155 10.91 -1.34 -17.41
N ALA A 156 11.62 -1.85 -16.39
CA ALA A 156 12.88 -1.28 -15.92
C ALA A 156 13.93 -1.09 -17.03
N VAL A 157 13.92 -1.95 -18.06
CA VAL A 157 14.84 -1.86 -19.21
C VAL A 157 14.64 -0.60 -20.04
N LYS A 158 13.42 -0.04 -20.03
CA LYS A 158 13.03 1.16 -20.80
C LYS A 158 13.22 2.45 -20.01
N LEU A 159 13.61 2.38 -18.73
CA LEU A 159 13.75 3.57 -17.91
C LEU A 159 14.95 4.40 -18.38
N PRO A 160 14.83 5.74 -18.41
CA PRO A 160 15.94 6.62 -18.71
C PRO A 160 17.05 6.42 -17.68
N LYS A 161 18.31 6.42 -18.13
CA LYS A 161 19.50 6.28 -17.26
C LYS A 161 20.18 7.61 -16.99
N ASP A 162 19.78 8.65 -17.71
CA ASP A 162 20.29 10.02 -17.69
C ASP A 162 19.52 10.93 -16.71
N ARG A 163 18.42 10.44 -16.14
CA ARG A 163 17.61 11.16 -15.16
C ARG A 163 17.72 10.51 -13.79
N GLU A 164 17.56 11.31 -12.74
CA GLU A 164 17.42 10.77 -11.39
C GLU A 164 16.04 10.14 -11.23
N LEU A 165 15.98 8.91 -10.68
CA LEU A 165 14.73 8.20 -10.46
C LEU A 165 14.33 8.25 -8.99
N ILE A 166 13.05 8.52 -8.74
CA ILE A 166 12.47 8.48 -7.40
C ILE A 166 11.26 7.55 -7.44
N VAL A 167 11.31 6.43 -6.70
CA VAL A 167 10.18 5.51 -6.56
C VAL A 167 9.38 5.80 -5.29
N TYR A 168 8.06 5.66 -5.37
CA TYR A 168 7.18 5.76 -4.21
C TYR A 168 6.01 4.78 -4.29
N CYS A 169 5.42 4.48 -3.13
CA CYS A 169 4.22 3.66 -2.98
C CYS A 169 3.20 4.40 -2.11
N ARG A 170 2.31 3.69 -1.41
CA ARG A 170 1.26 4.24 -0.54
C ARG A 170 1.86 5.08 0.57
N GLY A 171 2.78 4.52 1.36
CA GLY A 171 3.27 5.18 2.55
C GLY A 171 4.65 4.68 2.96
N PRO A 172 5.15 5.13 4.12
CA PRO A 172 6.50 4.82 4.59
C PRO A 172 6.77 3.34 4.86
N TYR A 173 5.70 2.55 5.04
CA TYR A 173 5.79 1.14 5.36
C TYR A 173 5.48 0.23 4.18
N CYS A 174 5.03 0.78 3.04
CA CYS A 174 4.76 -0.02 1.87
C CYS A 174 6.04 -0.66 1.31
N LEU A 175 6.10 -1.98 1.39
CA LEU A 175 7.22 -2.78 0.89
C LEU A 175 7.39 -2.70 -0.64
N LEU A 176 6.36 -2.37 -1.42
CA LEU A 176 6.51 -2.24 -2.88
C LEU A 176 7.60 -1.23 -3.26
N SER A 177 7.69 -0.10 -2.54
CA SER A 177 8.71 0.91 -2.82
C SER A 177 10.12 0.45 -2.43
N VAL A 178 10.25 -0.35 -1.37
CA VAL A 178 11.52 -0.97 -0.94
C VAL A 178 11.97 -2.01 -1.96
N ASN A 179 11.05 -2.88 -2.37
CA ASN A 179 11.32 -3.95 -3.33
C ASN A 179 11.62 -3.38 -4.71
N ALA A 180 10.92 -2.32 -5.13
CA ALA A 180 11.18 -1.60 -6.36
C ALA A 180 12.59 -1.00 -6.39
N GLN A 181 12.98 -0.33 -5.29
CA GLN A 181 14.33 0.22 -5.15
C GLN A 181 15.40 -0.88 -5.23
N ALA A 182 15.22 -2.00 -4.52
CA ALA A 182 16.14 -3.14 -4.57
C ALA A 182 16.24 -3.76 -5.98
N LEU A 183 15.11 -3.93 -6.66
CA LEU A 183 15.04 -4.49 -8.02
C LEU A 183 15.72 -3.60 -9.07
N LEU A 184 15.55 -2.29 -8.99
CA LEU A 184 16.19 -1.35 -9.92
C LEU A 184 17.70 -1.29 -9.67
N ARG A 185 18.13 -1.29 -8.40
CA ARG A 185 19.55 -1.32 -8.01
C ARG A 185 20.27 -2.59 -8.44
N SER A 186 19.64 -3.75 -8.29
CA SER A 186 20.24 -5.01 -8.76
C SER A 186 20.46 -5.05 -10.28
N ARG A 187 19.86 -4.10 -11.01
CA ARG A 187 20.06 -3.88 -12.45
C ARG A 187 20.96 -2.70 -12.78
N GLY A 188 21.65 -2.14 -11.77
CA GLY A 188 22.55 -1.00 -11.93
C GLY A 188 21.83 0.31 -12.22
N ILE A 189 20.53 0.43 -11.92
CA ILE A 189 19.76 1.67 -12.06
C ILE A 189 19.77 2.41 -10.71
N PRO A 190 20.45 3.57 -10.61
CA PRO A 190 20.40 4.41 -9.41
C PRO A 190 18.98 4.89 -9.18
N VAL A 191 18.48 4.73 -7.95
CA VAL A 191 17.12 5.14 -7.61
C VAL A 191 17.02 5.51 -6.13
N LEU A 192 16.37 6.64 -5.90
CA LEU A 192 15.98 7.13 -4.59
C LEU A 192 14.57 6.66 -4.25
N ARG A 193 14.26 6.54 -2.96
CA ARG A 193 12.92 6.18 -2.50
C ARG A 193 12.29 7.35 -1.74
N LEU A 194 11.08 7.76 -2.11
CA LEU A 194 10.33 8.72 -1.30
C LEU A 194 9.85 8.04 -0.02
N ALA A 195 10.43 8.44 1.12
CA ALA A 195 10.19 7.78 2.39
C ALA A 195 8.73 7.88 2.84
N SER A 196 8.06 9.01 2.61
CA SER A 196 6.67 9.22 3.05
C SER A 196 5.63 8.52 2.17
N GLY A 197 6.00 8.06 0.97
CA GLY A 197 5.03 7.59 -0.02
C GLY A 197 4.01 8.69 -0.42
N PHE A 198 2.84 8.25 -0.90
CA PHE A 198 1.75 9.11 -1.35
C PHE A 198 0.81 9.60 -0.24
N SER A 199 0.56 8.79 0.80
CA SER A 199 -0.43 9.05 1.86
C SER A 199 -0.19 10.42 2.50
N ASP A 200 1.05 10.70 2.87
CA ASP A 200 1.45 11.91 3.58
C ASP A 200 1.90 13.04 2.63
N TRP A 201 1.78 12.89 1.32
CA TRP A 201 2.28 13.87 0.35
C TRP A 201 1.48 15.18 0.39
N SER A 202 2.08 16.27 0.86
CA SER A 202 1.47 17.61 0.94
C SER A 202 1.58 18.42 -0.35
N GLY A 203 2.37 17.96 -1.33
CA GLY A 203 2.56 18.64 -2.61
C GLY A 203 1.37 18.48 -3.57
N VAL A 204 1.56 18.93 -4.82
CA VAL A 204 0.52 18.86 -5.85
C VAL A 204 0.14 17.40 -6.14
N ARG A 205 -1.15 17.09 -6.03
CA ARG A 205 -1.75 15.80 -6.34
C ARG A 205 -2.58 15.91 -7.62
N VAL A 206 -2.54 14.88 -8.45
CA VAL A 206 -3.36 14.76 -9.66
C VAL A 206 -4.27 13.55 -9.49
N SER A 207 -5.55 13.69 -9.83
CA SER A 207 -6.48 12.57 -9.98
C SER A 207 -7.06 12.59 -11.39
N ARG A 208 -7.27 11.41 -11.97
CA ARG A 208 -8.04 11.29 -13.20
C ARG A 208 -9.49 11.09 -12.80
N SER A 209 -10.32 12.12 -12.98
CA SER A 209 -11.77 11.93 -12.88
C SER A 209 -12.16 10.91 -13.94
N SER A 210 -12.80 9.82 -13.53
CA SER A 210 -13.49 8.91 -14.44
C SER A 210 -14.46 9.74 -15.27
N ARG A 211 -14.13 9.96 -16.56
CA ARG A 211 -15.11 10.35 -17.57
C ARG A 211 -15.71 9.08 -18.14
#